data_AF-A0A957C5H9-F1
#
_entry.id   AF-A0A957C5H9-F1
#
_cell.length_a   1.000
_cell.length_b   1.000
_cell.length_c   1.000
_cell.angle_alpha   90.00
_cell.angle_beta   90.00
_cell.angle_gamma   90.00
#
_symmetry.space_group_name_H-M   'P 1'
#
loop_
_entity.id
_entity.type
_entity.pdbx_description
1 polymer ?
#
loop_
_entity_poly.entity_id
_entity_poly.type
_entity_poly.pdbx_seq_one_letter_code
_entity_poly.pdbx_strand_id
1 'polypeptide(L)'
;IFVAYEGFELIANTADDVQDYKVTLPRAYYISVLFVMLLYALIAVVVVGSLDASTIQSAKDFALAEAAKPSLGQLGFTIVGVAAVLATLSAINSTLYSAARVSYTIASEGELPPVLEKKVWDQPIGLLITAGLALALANLGDLSSISTMGSAGFLIIFAMVNLANFRKSSEINSNRMIAGLGVLACVLALLALIAYTISNSPNQILVLIGMGLLAFIIEGIYQMATSGKVRKLS
;
A
#
# COMPACT_ATOMS: atom_id res chain seq x y z
N ILE A 1 9.11 -2.22 6.48
CA ILE A 1 9.85 -1.50 5.40
C ILE A 1 9.20 -1.65 4.03
N PHE A 2 8.60 -2.80 3.68
CA PHE A 2 7.97 -3.00 2.37
C PHE A 2 6.91 -1.94 2.04
N VAL A 3 5.99 -1.66 2.98
CA VAL A 3 4.96 -0.61 2.84
C VAL A 3 5.52 0.77 2.47
N ALA A 4 6.79 1.07 2.78
CA ALA A 4 7.40 2.35 2.43
C ALA A 4 7.74 2.47 0.94
N TYR A 5 7.78 1.35 0.20
CA TYR A 5 7.99 1.29 -1.25
C TYR A 5 6.68 1.17 -2.03
N GLU A 6 5.53 1.13 -1.33
CA GLU A 6 4.22 1.16 -1.96
C GLU A 6 3.89 2.57 -2.48
N GLY A 7 2.88 2.65 -3.34
CA GLY A 7 2.37 3.88 -3.92
C GLY A 7 2.61 3.99 -5.43
N PHE A 8 3.48 3.17 -6.02
CA PHE A 8 3.64 3.17 -7.48
C PHE A 8 2.39 2.60 -8.17
N GLU A 9 1.67 1.67 -7.55
CA GLU A 9 0.42 1.10 -8.06
C GLU A 9 -0.69 2.14 -8.21
N LEU A 10 -0.66 3.23 -7.43
CA LEU A 10 -1.60 4.35 -7.58
C LEU A 10 -1.53 4.98 -8.97
N ILE A 11 -0.37 4.91 -9.64
CA ILE A 11 -0.18 5.38 -11.01
C ILE A 11 -1.12 4.65 -11.98
N ALA A 12 -1.38 3.35 -11.76
CA ALA A 12 -2.32 2.57 -12.58
C ALA A 12 -3.76 3.06 -12.42
N ASN A 13 -4.15 3.46 -11.21
CA ASN A 13 -5.53 3.86 -10.89
C ASN A 13 -5.94 5.20 -11.51
N THR A 14 -4.97 5.96 -12.01
CA THR A 14 -5.17 7.22 -12.75
C THR A 14 -4.76 7.10 -14.21
N ALA A 15 -4.52 5.90 -14.72
CA ALA A 15 -4.04 5.69 -16.09
C ALA A 15 -4.97 6.31 -17.15
N ASP A 16 -6.29 6.27 -16.90
CA ASP A 16 -7.30 6.82 -17.82
C ASP A 16 -7.27 8.36 -17.93
N ASP A 17 -6.70 9.04 -16.93
CA ASP A 17 -6.61 10.51 -16.89
C ASP A 17 -5.25 11.02 -17.40
N VAL A 18 -4.31 10.13 -17.74
CA VAL A 18 -2.94 10.47 -18.15
C VAL A 18 -2.84 10.65 -19.66
N GLN A 19 -2.35 11.82 -20.08
CA GLN A 19 -2.00 12.08 -21.48
C GLN A 19 -0.84 11.18 -21.94
N ASP A 20 -0.99 10.60 -23.14
CA ASP A 20 -0.01 9.69 -23.76
C ASP A 20 0.43 8.54 -22.84
N TYR A 21 -0.54 7.87 -22.21
CA TYR A 21 -0.33 6.81 -21.21
C TYR A 21 0.71 5.73 -21.62
N LYS A 22 0.81 5.38 -22.92
CA LYS A 22 1.79 4.40 -23.45
C LYS A 22 3.25 4.81 -23.24
N VAL A 23 3.54 6.11 -23.15
CA VAL A 23 4.89 6.65 -22.94
C VAL A 23 5.04 7.15 -21.51
N THR A 24 4.00 7.83 -20.98
CA THR A 24 4.04 8.46 -19.67
C THR A 24 4.05 7.44 -18.54
N LEU A 25 3.22 6.39 -18.59
CA LEU A 25 3.13 5.41 -17.50
C LEU A 25 4.45 4.63 -17.29
N PRO A 26 5.08 4.03 -18.33
CA PRO A 26 6.33 3.31 -18.12
C PRO A 26 7.43 4.20 -17.53
N ARG A 27 7.56 5.44 -18.01
CA ARG A 27 8.53 6.41 -17.47
C ARG A 27 8.24 6.74 -16.01
N ALA A 28 6.97 6.99 -15.68
CA ALA A 28 6.55 7.27 -14.31
C ALA A 28 6.93 6.12 -13.36
N TYR A 29 6.67 4.87 -13.74
CA TYR A 29 7.07 3.69 -12.95
C TYR A 29 8.59 3.59 -12.77
N TYR A 30 9.38 3.62 -13.84
CA TYR A 30 10.83 3.46 -13.71
C TYR A 30 11.50 4.60 -12.94
N ILE A 31 11.10 5.85 -13.20
CA ILE A 31 11.68 7.02 -12.54
C ILE A 31 11.30 7.02 -11.06
N SER A 32 10.02 6.81 -10.72
CA SER A 32 9.57 6.83 -9.32
C SER A 32 10.26 5.74 -8.49
N VAL A 33 10.25 4.49 -8.96
CA VAL A 33 10.84 3.37 -8.22
C VAL A 33 12.35 3.54 -8.07
N LEU A 34 13.07 3.90 -9.15
CA LEU A 34 14.52 4.09 -9.08
C LEU A 34 14.89 5.27 -8.17
N PHE A 35 14.16 6.38 -8.26
CA PHE A 35 14.38 7.55 -7.42
C PHE A 35 14.16 7.22 -5.94
N VAL A 36 13.06 6.55 -5.58
CA VAL A 36 12.75 6.19 -4.19
C VAL A 36 13.79 5.21 -3.63
N MET A 37 14.23 4.21 -4.43
CA MET A 37 15.30 3.30 -4.01
C MET A 37 16.59 4.05 -3.66
N LEU A 38 17.03 4.97 -4.52
CA LEU A 38 18.24 5.76 -4.29
C LEU A 38 18.07 6.72 -3.10
N LEU A 39 16.90 7.34 -2.99
CA LEU A 39 16.58 8.25 -1.88
C LEU A 39 16.61 7.53 -0.53
N TYR A 40 16.01 6.33 -0.44
CA TYR A 40 16.03 5.55 0.81
C TYR A 40 17.41 5.01 1.16
N ALA A 41 18.21 4.62 0.17
CA ALA A 41 19.61 4.28 0.40
C ALA A 41 20.40 5.48 0.95
N LEU A 42 20.20 6.67 0.38
CA LEU A 42 20.82 7.90 0.85
C LEU A 42 20.39 8.26 2.28
N ILE A 43 19.08 8.16 2.57
CA ILE A 43 18.54 8.38 3.92
C ILE A 43 19.19 7.42 4.92
N ALA A 44 19.31 6.14 4.58
CA ALA A 44 19.95 5.16 5.46
C ALA A 44 21.42 5.51 5.73
N VAL A 45 22.17 5.90 4.70
CA VAL A 45 23.57 6.35 4.84
C VAL A 45 23.67 7.58 5.73
N VAL A 46 22.79 8.57 5.55
CA VAL A 46 22.77 9.80 6.35
C VAL A 46 22.44 9.49 7.81
N VAL A 47 21.41 8.69 8.09
CA VAL A 47 20.99 8.35 9.46
C VAL A 47 22.07 7.56 10.18
N VAL A 48 22.58 6.50 9.58
CA VAL A 48 23.63 5.64 10.18
C VAL A 48 24.96 6.37 10.31
N GLY A 49 25.27 7.29 9.39
CA GLY A 49 26.48 8.11 9.45
C GLY A 49 26.41 9.26 10.47
N SER A 50 25.20 9.71 10.86
CA SER A 50 25.02 10.89 11.71
C SER A 50 24.68 10.55 13.16
N LEU A 51 24.14 9.37 13.44
CA LEU A 51 23.64 8.98 14.76
C LEU A 51 24.26 7.65 15.21
N ASP A 52 24.46 7.49 16.51
CA ASP A 52 24.81 6.20 17.11
C ASP A 52 23.58 5.29 17.21
N ALA A 53 23.82 3.98 17.35
CA ALA A 53 22.76 2.98 17.36
C ALA A 53 21.72 3.19 18.47
N SER A 54 22.12 3.72 19.64
CA SER A 54 21.20 3.94 20.75
C SER A 54 20.24 5.11 20.45
N THR A 55 20.76 6.19 19.87
CA THR A 55 19.94 7.32 19.42
C THR A 55 18.98 6.90 18.31
N ILE A 56 19.45 6.15 17.31
CA ILE A 56 18.58 5.61 16.24
C ILE A 56 17.43 4.77 16.82
N GLN A 57 17.72 3.91 17.80
CA GLN A 57 16.70 3.09 18.44
C GLN A 57 15.69 3.93 19.23
N SER A 58 16.15 4.95 19.96
CA SER A 58 15.28 5.84 20.73
C SER A 58 14.39 6.73 19.84
N ALA A 59 14.89 7.12 18.67
CA ALA A 59 14.23 8.00 17.71
C ALA A 59 13.69 7.25 16.49
N LYS A 60 13.46 5.94 16.60
CA LYS A 60 13.13 5.05 15.46
C LYS A 60 11.96 5.54 14.58
N ASP A 61 10.98 6.24 15.17
CA ASP A 61 9.79 6.72 14.49
C ASP A 61 10.02 8.02 13.70
N PHE A 62 11.13 8.72 13.96
CA PHE A 62 11.49 10.00 13.33
C PHE A 62 13.00 10.14 13.08
N ALA A 63 13.69 9.02 12.86
CA ALA A 63 15.16 8.94 12.85
C ALA A 63 15.82 9.88 11.83
N LEU A 64 15.17 10.15 10.68
CA LEU A 64 15.68 11.10 9.70
C LEU A 64 15.63 12.55 10.20
N ALA A 65 14.58 12.94 10.93
CA ALA A 65 14.52 14.26 11.55
C ALA A 65 15.58 14.38 12.64
N GLU A 66 15.78 13.34 13.44
CA GLU A 66 16.82 13.30 14.46
C GLU A 66 18.22 13.41 13.86
N ALA A 67 18.47 12.74 12.72
CA ALA A 67 19.72 12.79 11.99
C ALA A 67 20.04 14.18 11.40
N ALA A 68 19.06 15.08 11.33
CA ALA A 68 19.30 16.46 10.91
C ALA A 68 19.90 17.32 12.04
N LYS A 69 19.72 16.96 13.32
CA LYS A 69 20.20 17.78 14.46
C LYS A 69 21.71 17.99 14.49
N PRO A 70 22.57 16.98 14.28
CA PRO A 70 24.02 17.16 14.36
C PRO A 70 24.57 18.20 13.38
N SER A 71 23.97 18.31 12.20
CA SER A 71 24.45 19.19 11.12
C SER A 71 23.69 20.51 11.00
N LEU A 72 22.38 20.51 11.28
CA LEU A 72 21.48 21.65 11.03
C LEU A 72 20.75 22.13 12.31
N GLY A 73 21.05 21.54 13.47
CA GLY A 73 20.45 21.87 14.75
C GLY A 73 18.94 21.65 14.80
N GLN A 74 18.29 22.35 15.74
CA GLN A 74 16.84 22.25 15.95
C GLN A 74 16.03 22.71 14.74
N LEU A 75 16.56 23.65 13.96
CA LEU A 75 15.93 24.13 12.74
C LEU A 75 15.84 23.01 11.70
N GLY A 76 16.93 22.27 11.46
CA GLY A 76 16.92 21.11 10.57
C GLY A 76 15.93 20.03 11.00
N PHE A 77 15.92 19.68 12.29
CA PHE A 77 14.95 18.74 12.85
C PHE A 77 13.51 19.17 12.55
N THR A 78 13.20 20.45 12.78
CA THR A 78 11.84 20.99 12.63
C THR A 78 11.43 20.99 11.16
N ILE A 79 12.30 21.42 10.25
CA ILE A 79 12.02 21.43 8.81
C ILE A 79 11.77 20.01 8.30
N VAL A 80 12.61 19.04 8.66
CA VAL A 80 12.44 17.65 8.24
C VAL A 80 11.15 17.07 8.83
N GLY A 81 10.84 17.35 10.10
CA GLY A 81 9.59 16.93 10.73
C GLY A 81 8.35 17.49 10.03
N VAL A 82 8.32 18.79 9.73
CA VAL A 82 7.21 19.42 8.99
C VAL A 82 7.10 18.85 7.58
N ALA A 83 8.21 18.67 6.88
CA ALA A 83 8.24 18.07 5.55
C ALA A 83 7.68 16.63 5.58
N ALA A 84 8.02 15.84 6.60
CA ALA A 84 7.50 14.49 6.78
C ALA A 84 5.97 14.50 6.99
N VAL A 85 5.44 15.40 7.83
CA VAL A 85 3.99 15.55 8.03
C VAL A 85 3.28 15.91 6.72
N LEU A 86 3.81 16.88 5.96
CA LEU A 86 3.23 17.29 4.68
C LEU A 86 3.26 16.13 3.65
N ALA A 87 4.36 15.38 3.61
CA ALA A 87 4.48 14.20 2.75
C ALA A 87 3.46 13.11 3.14
N THR A 88 3.29 12.83 4.42
CA THR A 88 2.30 11.87 4.92
C THR A 88 0.87 12.30 4.61
N LEU A 89 0.53 13.59 4.78
CA LEU A 89 -0.80 14.11 4.43
C LEU A 89 -1.09 13.97 2.94
N SER A 90 -0.10 14.26 2.09
CA SER A 90 -0.21 14.07 0.64
C SER A 90 -0.44 12.61 0.27
N ALA A 91 0.33 11.70 0.87
CA ALA A 91 0.19 10.26 0.65
C ALA A 91 -1.19 9.74 1.07
N ILE A 92 -1.66 10.09 2.28
CA ILE A 92 -2.98 9.70 2.78
C ILE A 92 -4.09 10.20 1.85
N ASN A 93 -4.03 11.46 1.42
CA ASN A 93 -5.01 12.04 0.50
C ASN A 93 -5.06 11.27 -0.84
N SER A 94 -3.89 10.96 -1.42
CA SER A 94 -3.80 10.19 -2.66
C SER A 94 -4.35 8.77 -2.50
N THR A 95 -4.02 8.08 -1.41
CA THR A 95 -4.48 6.71 -1.15
C THR A 95 -5.98 6.66 -0.91
N LEU A 96 -6.55 7.59 -0.13
CA LEU A 96 -8.00 7.66 0.11
C LEU A 96 -8.78 7.90 -1.18
N TYR A 97 -8.32 8.85 -2.00
CA TYR A 97 -8.92 9.14 -3.31
C TYR A 97 -8.90 7.91 -4.22
N SER A 98 -7.73 7.26 -4.32
CA SER A 98 -7.56 6.09 -5.18
C SER A 98 -8.40 4.89 -4.71
N ALA A 99 -8.43 4.60 -3.42
CA ALA A 99 -9.22 3.52 -2.84
C ALA A 99 -10.73 3.73 -3.06
N ALA A 100 -11.22 4.96 -2.92
CA ALA A 100 -12.61 5.31 -3.17
C ALA A 100 -13.01 5.11 -4.64
N ARG A 101 -12.15 5.52 -5.58
CA ARG A 101 -12.40 5.36 -7.02
C ARG A 101 -12.41 3.90 -7.44
N VAL A 102 -11.41 3.12 -7.01
CA VAL A 102 -11.34 1.68 -7.32
C VAL A 102 -12.56 0.96 -6.74
N SER A 103 -12.94 1.26 -5.50
CA SER A 103 -14.13 0.68 -4.87
C SER A 103 -15.43 1.04 -5.60
N TYR A 104 -15.56 2.27 -6.08
CA TYR A 104 -16.70 2.69 -6.91
C TYR A 104 -16.76 1.93 -8.23
N THR A 105 -15.63 1.80 -8.94
CA THR A 105 -15.57 1.09 -10.23
C THR A 105 -15.98 -0.37 -10.05
N ILE A 106 -15.41 -1.07 -9.08
CA ILE A 106 -15.74 -2.48 -8.79
C ILE A 106 -17.21 -2.62 -8.38
N ALA A 107 -17.75 -1.67 -7.60
CA ALA A 107 -19.18 -1.68 -7.24
C ALA A 107 -20.09 -1.47 -8.46
N SER A 108 -19.73 -0.57 -9.38
CA SER A 108 -20.49 -0.34 -10.62
C SER A 108 -20.49 -1.53 -11.58
N GLU A 109 -19.52 -2.44 -11.45
CA GLU A 109 -19.47 -3.72 -12.16
C GLU A 109 -20.29 -4.83 -11.45
N GLY A 110 -20.89 -4.54 -10.28
CA GLY A 110 -21.72 -5.46 -9.51
C GLY A 110 -20.93 -6.37 -8.55
N GLU A 111 -19.62 -6.20 -8.46
CA GLU A 111 -18.71 -7.05 -7.67
C GLU A 111 -18.58 -6.58 -6.20
N LEU A 112 -19.11 -5.40 -5.86
CA LEU A 112 -19.15 -4.87 -4.50
C LEU A 112 -20.54 -4.31 -4.13
N PRO A 113 -20.86 -4.14 -2.83
CA PRO A 113 -22.15 -3.63 -2.38
C PRO A 113 -22.57 -2.33 -3.09
N PRO A 114 -23.82 -2.24 -3.62
CA PRO A 114 -24.30 -1.06 -4.37
C PRO A 114 -24.28 0.26 -3.57
N VAL A 115 -24.15 0.17 -2.24
CA VAL A 115 -23.96 1.37 -1.40
C VAL A 115 -22.69 2.12 -1.80
N LEU A 116 -21.63 1.45 -2.27
CA LEU A 116 -20.36 2.05 -2.67
C LEU A 116 -20.46 2.85 -3.99
N GLU A 117 -21.51 2.64 -4.78
CA GLU A 117 -21.82 3.46 -5.96
C GLU A 117 -22.45 4.82 -5.58
N LYS A 118 -22.96 4.96 -4.35
CA LYS A 118 -23.58 6.23 -3.94
C LYS A 118 -22.55 7.34 -3.89
N LYS A 119 -22.95 8.54 -4.29
CA LYS A 119 -22.11 9.75 -4.23
C LYS A 119 -22.60 10.70 -3.15
N VAL A 120 -21.66 11.32 -2.46
CA VAL A 120 -21.87 12.41 -1.49
C VAL A 120 -20.93 13.54 -1.89
N TRP A 121 -21.46 14.74 -2.12
CA TRP A 121 -20.70 15.89 -2.65
C TRP A 121 -19.93 15.55 -3.95
N ASP A 122 -20.59 14.87 -4.88
CA ASP A 122 -20.04 14.38 -6.16
C ASP A 122 -18.86 13.38 -6.05
N GLN A 123 -18.53 12.92 -4.84
CA GLN A 123 -17.48 11.91 -4.59
C GLN A 123 -18.09 10.58 -4.14
N PRO A 124 -17.49 9.42 -4.47
CA PRO A 124 -17.97 8.13 -3.98
C PRO A 124 -18.02 8.07 -2.45
N ILE A 125 -19.13 7.57 -1.87
CA ILE A 125 -19.28 7.41 -0.42
C ILE A 125 -18.23 6.49 0.19
N GLY A 126 -17.64 5.61 -0.64
CA GLY A 126 -16.49 4.79 -0.29
C GLY A 126 -15.36 5.61 0.35
N LEU A 127 -15.15 6.87 -0.05
CA LEU A 127 -14.17 7.77 0.55
C LEU A 127 -14.41 7.99 2.05
N LEU A 128 -15.66 8.25 2.45
CA LEU A 128 -16.00 8.50 3.85
C LEU A 128 -15.87 7.22 4.69
N ILE A 129 -16.24 6.07 4.11
CA ILE A 129 -16.12 4.77 4.76
C ILE A 129 -14.65 4.42 4.97
N THR A 130 -13.81 4.53 3.93
CA THR A 130 -12.38 4.23 4.02
C THR A 130 -11.67 5.20 4.96
N ALA A 131 -12.00 6.50 4.94
CA ALA A 131 -11.45 7.47 5.87
C ALA A 131 -11.84 7.16 7.33
N GLY A 132 -13.11 6.82 7.58
CA GLY A 132 -13.57 6.44 8.92
C GLY A 132 -12.88 5.18 9.46
N LEU A 133 -12.73 4.15 8.62
CA LEU A 133 -12.00 2.93 8.96
C LEU A 133 -10.51 3.20 9.18
N ALA A 134 -9.89 4.03 8.34
CA ALA A 134 -8.49 4.42 8.49
C ALA A 134 -8.26 5.19 9.80
N LEU A 135 -9.16 6.10 10.18
CA LEU A 135 -9.10 6.80 11.46
C LEU A 135 -9.27 5.85 12.64
N ALA A 136 -10.22 4.91 12.57
CA ALA A 136 -10.40 3.90 13.61
C ALA A 136 -9.14 3.04 13.78
N LEU A 137 -8.58 2.54 12.68
CA LEU A 137 -7.35 1.75 12.70
C LEU A 137 -6.15 2.57 13.19
N ALA A 138 -6.01 3.83 12.78
CA ALA A 138 -4.91 4.69 13.20
C ALA A 138 -4.95 5.05 14.69
N ASN A 139 -6.13 5.11 15.31
CA ASN A 139 -6.28 5.43 16.74
C ASN A 139 -6.32 4.19 17.65
N LEU A 140 -6.75 3.04 17.13
CA LEU A 140 -6.92 1.80 17.91
C LEU A 140 -5.83 0.75 17.64
N GLY A 141 -5.15 0.84 16.50
CA GLY A 141 -4.18 -0.14 16.03
C GLY A 141 -2.73 0.26 16.31
N ASP A 142 -1.89 -0.74 16.50
CA ASP A 142 -0.44 -0.57 16.58
C ASP A 142 0.17 -0.38 15.18
N LEU A 143 1.04 0.62 15.02
CA LEU A 143 1.63 0.98 13.73
C LEU A 143 2.44 -0.18 13.12
N SER A 144 3.16 -0.94 13.94
CA SER A 144 3.91 -2.11 13.45
C SER A 144 2.97 -3.16 12.89
N SER A 145 1.87 -3.44 13.58
CA SER A 145 0.86 -4.41 13.17
C SER A 145 0.16 -3.97 11.87
N ILE A 146 -0.22 -2.70 11.78
CA ILE A 146 -0.82 -2.11 10.56
C ILE A 146 0.17 -2.20 9.38
N SER A 147 1.44 -1.84 9.60
CA SER A 147 2.47 -1.92 8.57
C SER A 147 2.74 -3.34 8.09
N THR A 148 2.80 -4.32 8.99
CA THR A 148 3.02 -5.73 8.65
C THR A 148 1.85 -6.27 7.83
N MET A 149 0.63 -5.95 8.24
CA MET A 149 -0.60 -6.41 7.60
C MET A 149 -0.81 -5.75 6.23
N GLY A 150 -0.56 -4.44 6.11
CA GLY A 150 -0.52 -3.74 4.82
C GLY A 150 0.49 -4.37 3.86
N SER A 151 1.73 -4.55 4.32
CA SER A 151 2.79 -5.18 3.51
C SER A 151 2.40 -6.57 3.02
N ALA A 152 1.82 -7.40 3.88
CA ALA A 152 1.35 -8.73 3.51
C ALA A 152 0.21 -8.67 2.47
N GLY A 153 -0.76 -7.78 2.68
CA GLY A 153 -1.87 -7.57 1.74
C GLY A 153 -1.39 -7.16 0.35
N PHE A 154 -0.49 -6.18 0.26
CA PHE A 154 0.07 -5.74 -1.01
C PHE A 154 0.94 -6.81 -1.68
N LEU A 155 1.74 -7.57 -0.91
CA LEU A 155 2.49 -8.70 -1.45
C LEU A 155 1.57 -9.77 -2.06
N ILE A 156 0.42 -10.06 -1.42
CA ILE A 156 -0.59 -10.99 -1.95
C ILE A 156 -1.21 -10.40 -3.23
N ILE A 157 -1.61 -9.13 -3.22
CA ILE A 157 -2.19 -8.45 -4.39
C ILE A 157 -1.19 -8.47 -5.55
N PHE A 158 0.07 -8.08 -5.34
CA PHE A 158 1.09 -8.08 -6.37
C PHE A 158 1.44 -9.49 -6.86
N ALA A 159 1.44 -10.50 -5.98
CA ALA A 159 1.58 -11.89 -6.42
C ALA A 159 0.42 -12.31 -7.34
N MET A 160 -0.82 -11.95 -7.00
CA MET A 160 -2.00 -12.25 -7.82
C MET A 160 -1.97 -11.51 -9.16
N VAL A 161 -1.62 -10.22 -9.18
CA VAL A 161 -1.50 -9.42 -10.41
C VAL A 161 -0.41 -10.00 -11.32
N ASN A 162 0.77 -10.34 -10.76
CA ASN A 162 1.84 -10.98 -11.53
C ASN A 162 1.43 -12.37 -12.02
N LEU A 163 0.67 -13.13 -11.24
CA LEU A 163 0.18 -14.45 -11.65
C LEU A 163 -0.86 -14.34 -12.77
N ALA A 164 -1.77 -13.37 -12.69
CA ALA A 164 -2.71 -13.06 -13.75
C ALA A 164 -1.99 -12.66 -15.05
N ASN A 165 -0.98 -11.78 -14.94
CA ASN A 165 -0.10 -11.40 -16.05
C ASN A 165 0.65 -12.61 -16.63
N PHE A 166 1.19 -13.49 -15.79
CA PHE A 166 1.88 -14.71 -16.22
C PHE A 166 0.95 -15.67 -16.99
N ARG A 167 -0.30 -15.82 -16.53
CA ARG A 167 -1.31 -16.69 -17.16
C ARG A 167 -1.80 -16.12 -18.49
N LYS A 168 -2.03 -14.81 -18.55
CA LYS A 168 -2.53 -14.10 -19.74
C LYS A 168 -1.43 -13.55 -20.64
N SER A 169 -0.15 -13.87 -20.39
CA SER A 169 0.98 -13.20 -21.06
C SER A 169 0.92 -13.27 -22.59
N SER A 170 0.38 -14.37 -23.13
CA SER A 170 0.17 -14.57 -24.58
C SER A 170 -0.93 -13.70 -25.17
N GLU A 171 -1.95 -13.33 -24.39
CA GLU A 171 -3.08 -12.50 -24.84
C GLU A 171 -2.71 -11.01 -24.86
N ILE A 172 -1.91 -10.57 -23.89
CA ILE A 172 -1.55 -9.15 -23.69
C ILE A 172 -0.13 -8.81 -24.17
N ASN A 173 0.54 -9.71 -24.90
CA ASN A 173 1.92 -9.55 -25.38
C ASN A 173 2.92 -9.14 -24.29
N SER A 174 2.76 -9.71 -23.09
CA SER A 174 3.59 -9.41 -21.93
C SER A 174 4.73 -10.43 -21.77
N ASN A 175 5.84 -10.01 -21.17
CA ASN A 175 6.97 -10.89 -20.92
C ASN A 175 6.67 -11.85 -19.76
N ARG A 176 6.39 -13.10 -20.10
CA ARG A 176 6.06 -14.17 -19.16
C ARG A 176 7.15 -14.42 -18.10
N MET A 177 8.43 -14.27 -18.45
CA MET A 177 9.52 -14.47 -17.49
C MET A 177 9.52 -13.39 -16.40
N ILE A 178 9.31 -12.13 -16.78
CA ILE A 178 9.25 -11.01 -15.83
C ILE A 178 8.06 -11.21 -14.88
N ALA A 179 6.89 -11.56 -15.40
CA ALA A 179 5.71 -11.85 -14.58
C ALA A 179 5.96 -13.03 -13.61
N GLY A 180 6.59 -14.11 -14.08
CA GLY A 180 6.92 -15.26 -13.24
C GLY A 180 7.92 -14.93 -12.12
N LEU A 181 8.96 -14.15 -12.43
CA LEU A 181 9.89 -13.62 -11.44
C LEU A 181 9.18 -12.71 -10.42
N GLY A 182 8.23 -11.89 -10.87
CA GLY A 182 7.40 -11.06 -10.00
C GLY A 182 6.59 -11.89 -8.99
N VAL A 183 5.94 -12.98 -9.44
CA VAL A 183 5.24 -13.92 -8.54
C VAL A 183 6.20 -14.50 -7.51
N LEU A 184 7.34 -15.04 -7.97
CA LEU A 184 8.33 -15.65 -7.08
C LEU A 184 8.87 -14.65 -6.05
N ALA A 185 9.21 -13.43 -6.47
CA ALA A 185 9.70 -12.38 -5.59
C ALA A 185 8.67 -11.99 -4.52
N CYS A 186 7.39 -11.81 -4.91
CA CYS A 186 6.33 -11.49 -3.96
C CYS A 186 6.09 -12.62 -2.96
N VAL A 187 6.07 -13.87 -3.42
CA VAL A 187 5.90 -15.04 -2.53
C VAL A 187 7.07 -15.19 -1.57
N LEU A 188 8.32 -15.05 -2.05
CA LEU A 188 9.50 -15.13 -1.20
C LEU A 188 9.53 -13.99 -0.17
N ALA A 189 9.19 -12.76 -0.58
CA ALA A 189 9.11 -11.62 0.33
C ALA A 189 8.01 -11.82 1.39
N LEU A 190 6.86 -12.39 1.01
CA LEU A 190 5.77 -12.71 1.94
C LEU A 190 6.19 -13.78 2.94
N LEU A 191 6.85 -14.85 2.49
CA LEU A 191 7.39 -15.88 3.37
C LEU A 191 8.45 -15.31 4.32
N ALA A 192 9.33 -14.45 3.83
CA ALA A 192 10.33 -13.77 4.66
C ALA A 192 9.67 -12.86 5.70
N LEU A 193 8.63 -12.11 5.33
CA LEU A 193 7.86 -11.26 6.25
C LEU A 193 7.18 -12.10 7.33
N ILE A 194 6.55 -13.21 6.95
CA ILE A 194 5.91 -14.13 7.90
C ILE A 194 6.96 -14.73 8.86
N ALA A 195 8.07 -15.23 8.33
CA ALA A 195 9.15 -15.78 9.14
C ALA A 195 9.73 -14.75 10.12
N TYR A 196 9.98 -13.52 9.65
CA TYR A 196 10.43 -12.42 10.49
C TYR A 196 9.42 -12.11 11.60
N THR A 197 8.13 -12.07 11.26
CA THR A 197 7.05 -11.78 12.22
C THR A 197 6.94 -12.90 13.27
N ILE A 198 7.09 -14.17 12.88
CA ILE A 198 7.13 -15.31 13.82
C ILE A 198 8.27 -15.16 14.81
N SER A 199 9.47 -14.82 14.34
CA SER A 199 10.64 -14.76 15.21
C SER A 199 10.66 -13.54 16.13
N ASN A 200 10.13 -12.39 15.68
CA ASN A 200 10.28 -11.13 16.41
C ASN A 200 9.00 -10.64 17.10
N SER A 201 7.82 -11.03 16.63
CA SER A 201 6.55 -10.54 17.16
C SER A 201 5.41 -11.54 16.94
N PRO A 202 5.41 -12.70 17.65
CA PRO A 202 4.44 -13.78 17.43
C PRO A 202 2.98 -13.34 17.53
N ASN A 203 2.68 -12.37 18.40
CA ASN A 203 1.34 -11.84 18.59
C ASN A 203 0.80 -11.12 17.34
N GLN A 204 1.67 -10.54 16.50
CA GLN A 204 1.26 -9.86 15.26
C GLN A 204 0.73 -10.85 14.20
N ILE A 205 1.09 -12.13 14.28
CA ILE A 205 0.57 -13.15 13.36
C ILE A 205 -0.91 -13.41 13.61
N LEU A 206 -1.33 -13.40 14.88
CA LEU A 206 -2.74 -13.57 15.22
C LEU A 206 -3.56 -12.41 14.64
N VAL A 207 -3.01 -11.20 14.65
CA VAL A 207 -3.63 -10.03 14.02
C VAL A 207 -3.71 -10.23 12.50
N LEU A 208 -2.62 -10.65 11.85
CA LEU A 208 -2.58 -10.89 10.41
C LEU A 208 -3.58 -11.98 9.97
N ILE A 209 -3.62 -13.11 10.68
CA ILE A 209 -4.58 -14.19 10.44
C ILE A 209 -6.01 -13.69 10.71
N GLY A 210 -6.23 -12.99 11.82
CA GLY A 210 -7.55 -12.47 12.20
C GLY A 210 -8.11 -11.51 11.16
N MET A 211 -7.29 -10.59 10.65
CA MET A 211 -7.71 -9.65 9.60
C MET A 211 -7.92 -10.34 8.26
N GLY A 212 -7.09 -11.32 7.90
CA GLY A 212 -7.30 -12.15 6.71
C GLY A 212 -8.62 -12.92 6.77
N LEU A 213 -8.89 -13.58 7.90
CA LEU A 213 -10.16 -14.28 8.14
C LEU A 213 -11.35 -13.32 8.10
N LEU A 214 -11.24 -12.13 8.70
CA LEU A 214 -12.28 -11.10 8.66
C LEU A 214 -12.60 -10.71 7.22
N ALA A 215 -11.57 -10.50 6.37
CA ALA A 215 -11.77 -10.18 4.96
C ALA A 215 -12.53 -11.30 4.21
N PHE A 216 -12.14 -12.57 4.39
CA PHE A 216 -12.85 -13.70 3.80
C PHE A 216 -14.27 -13.88 4.34
N ILE A 217 -14.51 -13.60 5.61
CA ILE A 217 -15.85 -13.64 6.22
C ILE A 217 -16.73 -12.54 5.61
N ILE A 218 -16.22 -11.32 5.49
CA ILE A 218 -16.94 -10.20 4.85
C ILE A 218 -17.31 -10.57 3.42
N GLU A 219 -16.36 -11.10 2.65
CA GLU A 219 -16.58 -11.55 1.28
C GLU A 219 -17.61 -12.69 1.21
N GLY A 220 -17.49 -13.69 2.08
CA GLY A 220 -18.44 -14.81 2.13
C GLY A 220 -19.86 -14.36 2.49
N ILE A 221 -20.01 -13.47 3.47
CA ILE A 221 -21.31 -12.87 3.84
C ILE A 221 -21.89 -12.09 2.66
N TYR A 222 -21.05 -11.32 1.97
CA TYR A 222 -21.47 -10.57 0.79
C TYR A 222 -21.97 -11.50 -0.31
N GLN A 223 -21.18 -12.51 -0.69
CA GLN A 223 -21.56 -13.50 -1.70
C GLN A 223 -22.84 -14.26 -1.33
N MET A 224 -23.03 -14.64 -0.06
CA MET A 224 -24.29 -15.28 0.39
C MET A 224 -25.50 -14.34 0.25
N ALA A 225 -25.32 -13.04 0.50
CA ALA A 225 -26.38 -12.04 0.36
C ALA A 225 -26.70 -11.70 -1.10
N THR A 226 -25.73 -11.84 -2.03
CA THR A 226 -25.86 -11.45 -3.45
C THR A 226 -26.00 -12.61 -4.44
N SER A 227 -25.65 -13.84 -4.07
CA SER A 227 -25.76 -15.03 -4.94
C SER A 227 -27.18 -15.35 -5.42
N GLY A 228 -28.21 -14.78 -4.78
CA GLY A 228 -29.59 -14.80 -5.30
C GLY A 228 -29.91 -13.75 -6.40
N LYS A 229 -29.08 -12.73 -6.59
CA LYS A 229 -29.28 -11.62 -7.55
C LYS A 229 -28.37 -11.68 -8.78
N VAL A 230 -27.14 -12.22 -8.65
CA VAL A 230 -26.15 -12.26 -9.76
C VAL A 230 -26.59 -13.17 -10.92
N ARG A 231 -27.39 -14.21 -10.65
CA ARG A 231 -27.87 -15.16 -11.68
C ARG A 231 -28.92 -14.59 -12.66
N LYS A 232 -29.29 -13.31 -12.55
CA LYS A 232 -30.30 -12.65 -13.41
C LYS A 232 -29.72 -11.68 -14.45
N LEU A 233 -28.40 -11.49 -14.50
CA LEU A 233 -27.74 -10.56 -15.42
C LEU A 233 -26.76 -11.22 -16.40
N SER A 234 -26.73 -12.56 -16.46
CA SER A 234 -26.00 -13.34 -17.47
C SER A 234 -26.95 -13.91 -18.53
#